data_AF-A0A336LJV1-F1
#
_entry.id   AF-A0A336LJV1-F1
#
_cell.length_a   1.000
_cell.length_b   1.000
_cell.length_c   1.000
_cell.angle_alpha   90.00
_cell.angle_beta   90.00
_cell.angle_gamma   90.00
#
_symmetry.space_group_name_H-M   'P 1'
#
loop_
_entity.id
_entity.type
_entity.pdbx_description
1 polymer ?
#
loop_
_entity_poly.entity_id
_entity_poly.type
_entity_poly.pdbx_seq_one_letter_code
_entity_poly.pdbx_strand_id
1 'polypeptide(L)'
;MQKIISFSLHRTPETVEYFFISRFCQQKLRGVNVGGFDFNLQFNWHAIPEREKKRHKHPSEPVHSPSMAGGLFSIDKMFFERLGTYDPGFDIWGAVRLAEVWLDEYAKYYYQRIGNDKGDFGDVSSRKKLRADLGCKSFKWYANFRIPSAYCTKL
;
A
#
# COMPACT_ATOMS: atom_id res chain seq x y z
N MET A 1 -8.84 11.10 -8.70
CA MET A 1 -8.58 9.65 -8.55
C MET A 1 -7.37 9.46 -7.66
N GLN A 2 -7.53 8.76 -6.54
CA GLN A 2 -6.48 8.52 -5.55
C GLN A 2 -5.56 7.39 -6.07
N LYS A 3 -4.27 7.70 -6.28
CA LYS A 3 -3.27 6.74 -6.73
C LYS A 3 -2.87 5.86 -5.54
N ILE A 4 -3.18 4.57 -5.59
CA ILE A 4 -2.76 3.62 -4.56
C ILE A 4 -1.25 3.43 -4.65
N ILE A 5 -0.53 3.90 -3.63
CA ILE A 5 0.88 3.56 -3.45
C ILE A 5 0.94 2.34 -2.53
N SER A 6 1.25 1.18 -3.09
CA SER A 6 1.61 0.00 -2.31
C SER A 6 3.13 0.00 -2.12
N PHE A 7 3.61 0.41 -0.95
CA PHE A 7 5.03 0.27 -0.62
C PHE A 7 5.32 -1.19 -0.28
N SER A 8 6.26 -1.80 -1.00
CA SER A 8 6.81 -3.10 -0.62
C SER A 8 7.60 -2.95 0.67
N LEU A 9 7.11 -3.56 1.76
CA LEU A 9 7.73 -3.51 3.08
C LEU A 9 8.98 -4.39 3.10
N HIS A 10 10.13 -3.83 2.74
CA HIS A 10 11.42 -4.35 3.19
C HIS A 10 11.62 -3.94 4.66
N ARG A 11 11.91 -4.90 5.54
CA ARG A 11 12.16 -4.64 6.96
C ARG A 11 13.63 -4.24 7.12
N THR A 12 13.98 -3.00 6.82
CA THR A 12 15.22 -2.40 7.35
C THR A 12 14.94 -1.72 8.70
N PRO A 13 15.94 -1.59 9.59
CA PRO A 13 15.78 -0.89 10.87
C PRO A 13 15.41 0.60 10.71
N GLU A 14 15.60 1.13 9.52
CA GLU A 14 15.17 2.44 9.08
C GLU A 14 13.70 2.33 8.64
N THR A 15 12.83 2.29 9.65
CA THR A 15 11.39 2.44 9.49
C THR A 15 11.11 3.59 8.52
N VAL A 16 10.17 3.40 7.59
CA VAL A 16 9.40 4.53 7.06
C VAL A 16 8.66 5.11 8.25
N GLU A 17 9.36 5.97 8.99
CA GLU A 17 8.78 6.81 10.01
C GLU A 17 7.84 7.73 9.27
N TYR A 18 6.55 7.57 9.56
CA TYR A 18 5.62 8.65 9.32
C TYR A 18 6.10 9.82 10.18
N PHE A 19 6.90 10.71 9.58
CA PHE A 19 7.15 12.01 10.15
C PHE A 19 5.79 12.71 10.23
N PHE A 20 5.23 12.72 11.43
CA PHE A 20 4.32 13.76 11.85
C PHE A 20 4.98 15.09 11.48
N ILE A 21 4.26 15.94 10.75
CA ILE A 21 4.60 17.35 10.61
C ILE A 21 4.90 17.87 12.01
N SER A 22 6.17 18.13 12.29
CA SER A 22 6.61 18.63 13.58
C SER A 22 5.97 19.99 13.80
N ARG A 23 5.23 20.12 14.91
CA ARG A 23 4.67 21.35 15.47
C ARG A 23 3.74 22.14 14.55
N PHE A 24 2.48 21.69 14.42
CA PHE A 24 1.34 22.59 14.49
C PHE A 24 0.17 21.82 15.09
N CYS A 25 -0.43 22.41 16.13
CA CYS A 25 -1.58 21.96 16.92
C CYS A 25 -2.39 20.79 16.32
N GLN A 26 -2.42 19.64 17.00
CA GLN A 26 -3.40 18.58 16.73
C GLN A 26 -4.80 19.18 16.92
N GLN A 27 -5.43 19.63 15.84
CA GLN A 27 -6.88 19.70 15.84
C GLN A 27 -7.37 18.28 16.11
N LYS A 28 -8.32 18.16 17.03
CA LYS A 28 -8.94 16.91 17.49
C LYS A 28 -9.63 16.24 16.30
N LEU A 29 -8.86 15.60 15.43
CA LEU A 29 -9.34 14.88 14.26
C LEU A 29 -10.14 13.70 14.78
N ARG A 30 -11.44 13.71 14.49
CA ARG A 30 -12.39 12.68 14.87
C ARG A 30 -11.93 11.34 14.28
N GLY A 31 -11.38 10.48 15.13
CA GLY A 31 -11.04 9.09 14.80
C GLY A 31 -9.85 8.96 13.84
N VAL A 32 -8.80 8.28 14.30
CA VAL A 32 -7.73 7.84 13.40
C VAL A 32 -8.27 6.67 12.56
N ASN A 33 -8.03 6.69 11.25
CA ASN A 33 -8.43 5.63 10.32
C ASN A 33 -7.19 5.03 9.65
N VAL A 34 -7.31 3.77 9.22
CA VAL A 34 -6.30 3.09 8.41
C VAL A 34 -6.76 2.99 6.97
N GLY A 35 -5.81 3.08 6.03
CA GLY A 35 -6.06 2.90 4.61
C GLY A 35 -6.05 1.44 4.20
N GLY A 36 -6.99 1.06 3.35
CA GLY A 36 -7.07 -0.26 2.74
C GLY A 36 -7.49 -0.16 1.29
N PHE A 37 -7.57 -1.32 0.64
CA PHE A 37 -8.07 -1.45 -0.72
C PHE A 37 -8.86 -2.74 -0.88
N ASP A 38 -9.80 -2.73 -1.82
CA ASP A 38 -10.54 -3.91 -2.26
C ASP A 38 -9.91 -4.50 -3.53
N PHE A 39 -10.46 -5.60 -4.04
CA PHE A 39 -10.00 -6.16 -5.32
C PHE A 39 -10.38 -5.34 -6.55
N ASN A 40 -11.10 -4.21 -6.40
CA ASN A 40 -11.19 -3.22 -7.46
C ASN A 40 -9.97 -2.28 -7.48
N LEU A 41 -9.02 -2.50 -6.56
CA LEU A 41 -7.87 -1.62 -6.33
C LEU A 41 -8.32 -0.17 -6.09
N GLN A 42 -9.43 -0.01 -5.35
CA GLN A 42 -9.90 1.29 -4.90
C GLN A 42 -9.52 1.51 -3.45
N PHE A 43 -8.96 2.69 -3.17
CA PHE A 43 -8.59 3.07 -1.82
C PHE A 43 -9.83 3.33 -0.96
N ASN A 44 -9.83 2.79 0.26
CA ASN A 44 -10.90 2.99 1.23
C ASN A 44 -10.31 3.29 2.62
N TRP A 45 -11.02 4.13 3.37
CA TRP A 45 -10.73 4.36 4.78
C TRP A 45 -11.47 3.34 5.64
N HIS A 46 -10.76 2.75 6.59
CA HIS A 46 -11.31 1.79 7.52
C HIS A 46 -11.03 2.21 8.96
N ALA A 47 -11.95 1.84 9.86
CA ALA A 47 -11.73 1.98 11.29
C ALA A 47 -10.53 1.12 11.73
N ILE A 48 -9.74 1.63 12.69
CA ILE A 48 -8.58 0.90 13.22
C ILE A 48 -9.01 -0.48 13.72
N PRO A 49 -8.36 -1.57 13.28
CA PRO A 49 -8.67 -2.92 13.74
C PRO A 49 -8.30 -3.08 15.23
N GLU A 50 -9.03 -3.94 15.94
CA GLU A 50 -8.89 -4.09 17.39
C GLU A 50 -7.47 -4.47 17.83
N ARG A 51 -6.77 -5.27 17.01
CA ARG A 51 -5.34 -5.58 17.20
C ARG A 51 -4.46 -4.33 17.31
N GLU A 52 -4.69 -3.35 16.46
CA GLU A 52 -3.88 -2.13 16.41
C GLU A 52 -4.26 -1.20 17.56
N LYS A 53 -5.56 -1.12 17.90
CA LYS A 53 -6.03 -0.39 19.10
C LYS A 53 -5.39 -0.93 20.37
N LYS A 54 -5.29 -2.25 20.53
CA LYS A 54 -4.66 -2.89 21.69
C LYS A 54 -3.15 -2.67 21.75
N ARG A 55 -2.48 -2.47 20.61
CA ARG A 55 -1.05 -2.18 20.57
C ARG A 55 -0.74 -0.73 20.95
N HIS A 56 -1.65 0.18 20.63
CA HIS A 56 -1.52 1.61 20.90
C HIS A 56 -1.66 1.91 22.39
N LYS A 57 -0.60 2.47 22.96
CA LYS A 57 -0.57 2.91 24.37
C LYS A 57 -0.68 4.43 24.48
N HIS A 58 -0.23 5.16 23.47
CA HIS A 58 -0.23 6.62 23.49
C HIS A 58 -0.75 7.22 22.17
N PRO A 59 -1.52 8.33 22.19
CA PRO A 59 -2.09 8.95 20.98
C PRO A 59 -1.07 9.45 19.94
N SER A 60 0.20 9.63 20.34
CA SER A 60 1.27 10.05 19.44
C SER A 60 2.01 8.88 18.78
N GLU A 61 1.68 7.64 19.12
CA GLU A 61 2.29 6.48 18.48
C GLU A 61 1.82 6.35 17.03
N PRO A 62 2.68 5.87 16.12
CA PRO A 62 2.28 5.64 14.74
C PRO A 62 1.29 4.47 14.63
N VAL A 63 0.25 4.62 13.81
CA VAL A 63 -0.66 3.52 13.45
C VAL A 63 -0.14 2.81 12.22
N HIS A 64 -0.09 1.47 12.23
CA HIS A 64 0.24 0.73 11.02
C HIS A 64 -0.97 0.66 10.09
N SER A 65 -0.78 1.18 8.89
CA SER A 65 -1.79 1.18 7.85
C SER A 65 -1.39 0.21 6.73
N PRO A 66 -2.29 -0.69 6.27
CA PRO A 66 -2.02 -1.56 5.13
C PRO A 66 -1.68 -0.76 3.86
N SER A 67 -2.46 0.29 3.57
CA SER A 67 -2.27 1.16 2.42
C SER A 67 -2.37 2.63 2.79
N MET A 68 -2.06 3.52 1.86
CA MET A 68 -2.11 4.98 2.03
C MET A 68 -2.71 5.66 0.81
N ALA A 69 -3.37 6.80 1.00
CA ALA A 69 -4.07 7.56 -0.05
C ALA A 69 -3.14 8.22 -1.10
N GLY A 70 -1.82 8.13 -0.90
CA GLY A 70 -0.78 8.51 -1.87
C GLY A 70 -0.47 10.01 -2.01
N GLY A 71 -1.37 10.90 -1.61
CA GLY A 71 -1.22 12.34 -1.85
C GLY A 71 -0.27 13.11 -0.91
N LEU A 72 -0.07 12.63 0.33
CA LEU A 72 0.76 13.31 1.34
C LEU A 72 1.60 12.27 2.09
N PHE A 73 2.91 12.38 1.97
CA PHE A 73 3.88 11.59 2.74
C PHE A 73 5.25 12.28 2.74
N SER A 74 6.13 11.84 3.64
CA SER A 74 7.54 12.20 3.65
C SER A 74 8.34 10.90 3.70
N ILE A 75 9.41 10.83 2.91
CA ILE A 75 10.28 9.67 2.80
C ILE A 75 11.71 10.15 2.60
N ASP A 76 12.68 9.42 3.13
CA ASP A 76 14.09 9.66 2.82
C ASP A 76 14.33 9.52 1.30
N LYS A 77 15.08 10.46 0.74
CA LYS A 77 15.30 10.53 -0.71
C LYS A 77 16.08 9.33 -1.22
N MET A 78 17.17 8.97 -0.54
CA MET A 78 18.02 7.86 -0.96
C MET A 78 17.27 6.53 -0.84
N PHE A 79 16.45 6.39 0.20
CA PHE A 79 15.57 5.25 0.37
C PHE A 79 14.52 5.18 -0.74
N PHE A 80 13.90 6.31 -1.11
CA PHE A 80 12.92 6.34 -2.20
C PHE A 80 13.52 5.96 -3.56
N GLU A 81 14.74 6.43 -3.84
CA GLU A 81 15.50 6.07 -5.04
C GLU A 81 15.86 4.58 -5.06
N ARG A 82 16.33 4.04 -3.91
CA ARG A 82 16.65 2.63 -3.75
C ARG A 82 15.43 1.71 -3.90
N LEU A 83 14.25 2.17 -3.52
CA LEU A 83 12.98 1.45 -3.75
C LEU A 83 12.53 1.49 -5.22
N GLY A 84 13.23 2.22 -6.09
CA GLY A 84 12.96 2.32 -7.52
C GLY A 84 11.93 3.40 -7.88
N THR A 85 11.65 4.34 -6.98
CA THR A 85 10.70 5.45 -7.19
C THR A 85 9.32 4.99 -7.70
N TYR A 86 8.56 5.87 -8.36
CA TYR A 86 7.33 5.47 -9.04
C TYR A 86 7.62 4.69 -10.32
N ASP A 87 6.65 3.89 -10.76
CA ASP A 87 6.68 3.28 -12.08
C ASP A 87 6.46 4.37 -13.16
N PRO A 88 7.40 4.61 -14.09
CA PRO A 88 7.23 5.61 -15.14
C PRO A 88 6.16 5.21 -16.16
N GLY A 89 5.81 3.92 -16.26
CA GLY A 89 4.72 3.44 -17.12
C GLY A 89 3.33 3.60 -16.50
N PHE A 90 3.23 4.23 -15.33
CA PHE A 90 1.97 4.38 -14.62
C PHE A 90 1.15 5.56 -15.18
N ASP A 91 0.28 5.28 -16.15
CA ASP A 91 -0.72 6.24 -16.63
C ASP A 91 -1.97 6.26 -15.72
N ILE A 92 -2.97 7.09 -16.04
CA ILE A 92 -4.21 7.32 -15.27
C ILE A 92 -4.92 5.99 -14.87
N TRP A 93 -4.73 4.91 -15.65
CA TRP A 93 -5.31 3.57 -15.43
C TRP A 93 -4.29 2.50 -14.98
N GLY A 94 -3.21 2.87 -14.28
CA GLY A 94 -2.09 1.97 -13.91
C GLY A 94 -2.39 0.81 -12.94
N ALA A 95 -3.65 0.52 -12.62
CA ALA A 95 -4.04 -0.55 -11.72
C ALA A 95 -3.68 -1.96 -12.26
N VAL A 96 -3.70 -2.16 -13.59
CA VAL A 96 -3.28 -3.44 -14.22
C VAL A 96 -1.78 -3.69 -14.04
N ARG A 97 -0.93 -2.67 -14.23
CA ARG A 97 0.52 -2.79 -14.00
C ARG A 97 0.85 -3.13 -12.55
N LEU A 98 0.13 -2.52 -11.60
CA LEU A 98 0.25 -2.84 -10.19
C LEU A 98 -0.14 -4.29 -9.92
N ALA A 99 -1.28 -4.75 -10.48
CA ALA A 99 -1.75 -6.11 -10.33
C ALA A 99 -0.73 -7.14 -10.83
N GLU A 100 -0.19 -6.92 -12.03
CA GLU A 100 0.80 -7.79 -12.69
C GLU A 100 2.13 -7.88 -11.93
N VAL A 101 2.54 -6.83 -11.22
CA VAL A 101 3.81 -6.81 -10.49
C VAL A 101 3.67 -7.27 -9.04
N TRP A 102 2.57 -6.95 -8.37
CA TRP A 102 2.48 -7.02 -6.90
C TRP A 102 1.43 -7.97 -6.33
N LEU A 103 0.42 -8.41 -7.10
CA LEU A 103 -0.69 -9.22 -6.57
C LEU A 103 -0.51 -10.73 -6.73
N ASP A 104 0.53 -11.21 -7.40
CA ASP A 104 0.79 -12.64 -7.62
C ASP A 104 -0.46 -13.37 -8.17
N GLU A 105 -0.79 -14.56 -7.68
CA GLU A 105 -2.00 -15.30 -8.09
C GLU A 105 -3.32 -14.59 -7.73
N TYR A 106 -3.29 -13.56 -6.90
CA TYR A 106 -4.47 -12.79 -6.49
C TYR A 106 -4.88 -11.73 -7.51
N ALA A 107 -4.01 -11.45 -8.51
CA ALA A 107 -4.35 -10.55 -9.60
C ALA A 107 -5.61 -10.98 -10.36
N LYS A 108 -5.92 -12.29 -10.37
CA LYS A 108 -7.15 -12.85 -10.96
C LYS A 108 -8.43 -12.22 -10.41
N TYR A 109 -8.45 -11.84 -9.14
CA TYR A 109 -9.64 -11.23 -8.52
C TYR A 109 -9.86 -9.81 -9.04
N TYR A 110 -8.79 -9.08 -9.31
CA TYR A 110 -8.88 -7.78 -9.99
C TYR A 110 -9.29 -7.95 -11.46
N TYR A 111 -8.72 -8.92 -12.18
CA TYR A 111 -9.06 -9.17 -13.58
C TYR A 111 -10.55 -9.50 -13.76
N GLN A 112 -11.13 -10.30 -12.87
CA GLN A 112 -12.56 -10.60 -12.90
C GLN A 112 -13.43 -9.34 -12.75
N ARG A 113 -12.96 -8.32 -12.01
CA ARG A 113 -13.70 -7.07 -11.80
C ARG A 113 -13.67 -6.13 -12.99
N ILE A 114 -12.58 -6.16 -13.77
CA ILE A 114 -12.44 -5.38 -15.00
C ILE A 114 -12.92 -6.13 -16.26
N GLY A 115 -13.64 -7.24 -16.10
CA GLY A 115 -14.16 -8.04 -17.22
C GLY A 115 -13.13 -8.95 -17.91
N ASN A 116 -11.99 -9.21 -17.25
CA ASN A 116 -10.82 -9.94 -17.76
C ASN A 116 -10.16 -9.31 -18.99
N ASP A 117 -10.55 -8.10 -19.37
CA ASP A 117 -9.85 -7.31 -20.38
C ASP A 117 -8.78 -6.48 -19.70
N LYS A 118 -7.51 -6.87 -19.89
CA LYS A 118 -6.37 -6.17 -19.31
C LYS A 118 -5.94 -4.95 -20.12
N GLY A 119 -6.39 -4.84 -21.38
CA GLY A 119 -5.84 -3.91 -22.35
C GLY A 119 -4.33 -4.06 -22.55
N ASP A 120 -3.73 -3.07 -23.21
CA ASP A 120 -2.28 -2.91 -23.24
C ASP A 120 -1.82 -2.14 -22.00
N PHE A 121 -1.04 -2.80 -21.15
CA PHE A 121 -0.46 -2.22 -19.95
C PHE A 121 1.05 -2.01 -20.08
N GLY A 122 1.63 -2.27 -21.25
CA GLY A 122 3.06 -2.16 -21.54
C GLY A 122 3.95 -3.16 -20.78
N ASP A 123 5.27 -3.04 -20.98
CA ASP A 123 6.22 -3.92 -20.31
C ASP A 123 6.39 -3.59 -18.81
N VAL A 124 6.41 -4.65 -17.99
CA VAL A 124 6.60 -4.61 -16.53
C VAL A 124 7.82 -5.39 -16.07
N SER A 125 8.66 -5.87 -17.00
CA SER A 125 9.84 -6.70 -16.71
C SER A 125 10.80 -6.03 -15.71
N SER A 126 11.07 -4.74 -15.90
CA SER A 126 11.94 -3.94 -15.03
C SER A 126 11.42 -3.88 -13.59
N ARG A 127 10.10 -3.77 -13.41
CA ARG A 127 9.46 -3.73 -12.09
C ARG A 127 9.44 -5.11 -11.42
N LYS A 128 9.25 -6.18 -12.19
CA LYS A 128 9.37 -7.56 -11.70
C LYS A 128 10.81 -7.87 -11.28
N LYS A 129 11.81 -7.42 -12.05
CA LYS A 129 13.23 -7.54 -11.70
C LYS A 129 13.56 -6.77 -10.42
N LEU A 130 13.13 -5.51 -10.30
CA LEU A 130 13.31 -4.71 -9.08
C LEU A 130 12.73 -5.43 -7.85
N ARG A 131 11.52 -6.00 -7.97
CA ARG A 131 10.89 -6.76 -6.89
C ARG A 131 11.74 -7.97 -6.46
N ALA A 132 12.36 -8.66 -7.42
CA ALA A 132 13.25 -9.79 -7.17
C ALA A 132 14.57 -9.33 -6.52
N ASP A 133 15.21 -8.29 -7.06
CA ASP A 133 16.48 -7.74 -6.58
C ASP A 133 16.35 -7.21 -5.13
N LEU A 134 15.19 -6.65 -4.76
CA LEU A 134 14.88 -6.21 -3.40
C LEU A 134 14.45 -7.34 -2.45
N GLY A 135 14.34 -8.59 -2.91
CA GLY A 135 13.92 -9.72 -2.08
C GLY A 135 12.52 -9.54 -1.46
N CYS A 136 11.60 -8.91 -2.19
CA CYS A 136 10.26 -8.59 -1.71
C CYS A 136 9.46 -9.85 -1.35
N LYS A 137 8.57 -9.73 -0.35
CA LYS A 137 7.66 -10.81 0.04
C LYS A 137 6.53 -11.00 -0.97
N SER A 138 5.88 -12.17 -0.92
CA SER A 138 4.69 -12.47 -1.73
C SER A 138 3.47 -11.70 -1.27
N PHE A 139 2.50 -11.53 -2.16
CA PHE A 139 1.22 -10.91 -1.83
C PHE A 139 0.46 -11.72 -0.79
N LYS A 140 0.55 -13.05 -0.83
CA LYS A 140 0.01 -13.93 0.22
C LYS A 140 0.54 -13.57 1.61
N TRP A 141 1.84 -13.29 1.73
CA TRP A 141 2.43 -12.83 2.99
C TRP A 141 1.85 -11.46 3.41
N TYR A 142 1.72 -10.54 2.45
CA TYR A 142 1.12 -9.23 2.70
C TYR A 142 -0.34 -9.35 3.18
N ALA A 143 -1.18 -10.14 2.50
CA ALA A 143 -2.57 -10.37 2.88
C ALA A 143 -2.70 -10.97 4.28
N ASN A 144 -1.83 -11.92 4.65
CA ASN A 144 -1.91 -12.58 5.95
C ASN A 144 -1.45 -11.71 7.13
N PHE A 145 -0.41 -10.89 6.91
CA PHE A 145 0.26 -10.19 8.03
C PHE A 145 0.01 -8.69 8.05
N ARG A 146 -0.42 -8.09 6.94
CA ARG A 146 -0.62 -6.65 6.80
C ARG A 146 -2.07 -6.25 6.64
N ILE A 147 -2.92 -7.08 6.04
CA ILE A 147 -4.37 -6.80 5.93
C ILE A 147 -5.11 -7.47 7.10
N PRO A 148 -5.77 -6.71 7.98
CA PRO A 148 -6.64 -7.29 9.00
C PRO A 148 -7.73 -8.18 8.38
N SER A 149 -7.96 -9.36 8.97
CA SER A 149 -8.99 -10.30 8.52
C SER A 149 -10.40 -9.71 8.48
N ALA A 150 -10.66 -8.66 9.27
CA ALA A 150 -11.89 -7.88 9.25
C ALA A 150 -12.18 -7.20 7.90
N TYR A 151 -11.18 -7.02 7.05
CA TYR A 151 -11.35 -6.52 5.68
C TYR A 151 -11.42 -7.66 4.66
N CYS A 152 -10.93 -8.87 5.00
CA CYS A 152 -11.01 -10.05 4.13
C CYS A 152 -12.44 -10.56 3.90
N THR A 153 -13.40 -10.30 4.80
CA THR A 153 -14.81 -10.70 4.57
C THR A 153 -15.54 -9.84 3.54
N LYS A 154 -14.89 -8.81 3.00
CA LYS A 154 -15.33 -8.05 1.81
C LYS A 154 -14.35 -8.19 0.62
N LEU A 155 -13.37 -9.11 0.72
CA LEU A 155 -12.45 -9.50 -0.36
C LEU A 155 -13.02 -10.70 -1.12
#